data_AF-A0A7Y4EGV6-F1
#
_entry.id   AF-A0A7Y4EGV6-F1
#
_cell.length_a   1.000
_cell.length_b   1.000
_cell.length_c   1.000
_cell.angle_alpha   90.00
_cell.angle_beta   90.00
_cell.angle_gamma   90.00
#
_symmetry.space_group_name_H-M   'P 1'
#
loop_
_entity.id
_entity.type
_entity.pdbx_description
1 polymer ?
#
loop_
_entity_poly.entity_id
_entity_poly.type
_entity_poly.pdbx_seq_one_letter_code
_entity_poly.pdbx_strand_id
1 'polypeptide(L)'
;MKLMADRTGEQFLEIKSEHGDVLEVQFISNQGEPKGKVFKDSLSGLLLAGWTHRTTSTAIGLHRFKQGYMNDAHVSFALHQLYPLGRKVRLPNGDKVRIASYANTHADGYYMFVCGNDEKITRMKMSPEWELLPSEKLLALPYYPAPRTQAELDNIDEFDQWAGGF
;
A
#
# COMPACT_ATOMS: atom_id res chain seq x y z
N MET A 1 -10.54 9.94 7.33
CA MET A 1 -11.19 8.68 6.94
C MET A 1 -10.91 7.68 8.06
N LYS A 2 -11.94 7.05 8.64
CA LYS A 2 -11.80 6.03 9.70
C LYS A 2 -11.95 4.66 9.02
N LEU A 3 -10.91 3.83 9.03
CA LEU A 3 -10.89 2.55 8.29
C LEU A 3 -10.70 1.36 9.25
N MET A 4 -11.19 0.20 8.83
CA MET A 4 -10.90 -1.10 9.43
C MET A 4 -10.32 -2.03 8.36
N ALA A 5 -9.46 -2.95 8.76
CA ALA A 5 -8.97 -4.04 7.91
C ALA A 5 -9.31 -5.40 8.52
N ASP A 6 -9.53 -6.42 7.69
CA ASP A 6 -9.77 -7.78 8.16
C ASP A 6 -8.48 -8.42 8.69
N ARG A 7 -8.59 -9.64 9.24
CA ARG A 7 -7.46 -10.36 9.85
C ARG A 7 -6.30 -10.62 8.89
N THR A 8 -6.56 -10.63 7.58
CA THR A 8 -5.52 -10.86 6.56
C THR A 8 -4.94 -9.55 6.03
N GLY A 9 -5.55 -8.39 6.34
CA GLY A 9 -5.17 -7.09 5.80
C GLY A 9 -5.48 -6.96 4.30
N GLU A 10 -6.30 -7.84 3.73
CA GLU A 10 -6.62 -7.87 2.31
C GLU A 10 -7.93 -7.13 1.99
N GLN A 11 -8.81 -7.02 2.98
CA GLN A 11 -10.08 -6.29 2.84
C GLN A 11 -10.11 -5.10 3.78
N PHE A 12 -10.75 -4.04 3.30
CA PHE A 12 -10.85 -2.77 4.02
C PHE A 12 -12.31 -2.34 4.09
N LEU A 13 -12.72 -1.83 5.26
CA LEU A 13 -13.98 -1.16 5.49
C LEU A 13 -13.74 0.30 5.82
N GLU A 14 -14.50 1.19 5.21
CA GLU A 14 -14.59 2.60 5.57
C GLU A 14 -15.77 2.86 6.47
N ILE A 15 -15.50 3.40 7.67
CA ILE A 15 -16.51 3.89 8.61
C ILE A 15 -16.98 5.26 8.13
N LYS A 16 -18.22 5.32 7.64
CA LYS A 16 -18.91 6.53 7.17
C LYS A 16 -19.52 7.32 8.32
N SER A 17 -20.11 6.62 9.28
CA SER A 17 -20.65 7.21 10.51
C SER A 17 -20.50 6.24 11.68
N GLU A 18 -20.41 6.78 12.89
CA GLU A 18 -20.20 6.04 14.13
C GLU A 18 -21.06 6.65 15.24
N HIS A 19 -21.95 5.84 15.81
CA HIS A 19 -22.87 6.21 16.87
C HIS A 19 -22.84 5.15 17.97
N GLY A 20 -21.91 5.31 18.91
CA GLY A 20 -21.65 4.30 19.93
C GLY A 20 -21.14 3.02 19.28
N ASP A 21 -21.80 1.89 19.54
CA ASP A 21 -21.43 0.61 18.95
C ASP A 21 -21.95 0.44 17.51
N VAL A 22 -22.85 1.30 17.02
CA VAL A 22 -23.42 1.17 15.67
C VAL A 22 -22.56 1.94 14.66
N LEU A 23 -22.11 1.23 13.62
CA LEU A 23 -21.33 1.78 12.51
C LEU A 23 -22.10 1.69 11.20
N GLU A 24 -21.99 2.73 10.36
CA GLU A 24 -22.22 2.61 8.92
C GLU A 24 -20.88 2.44 8.23
N VAL A 25 -20.69 1.31 7.55
CA VAL A 25 -19.43 0.93 6.90
C VAL A 25 -19.62 0.60 5.43
N GLN A 26 -18.55 0.72 4.64
CA GLN A 26 -18.54 0.33 3.23
C GLN A 26 -17.21 -0.33 2.88
N PHE A 27 -17.23 -1.41 2.10
CA PHE A 27 -15.97 -1.96 1.60
C PHE A 27 -15.24 -0.94 0.73
N ILE A 28 -13.92 -0.94 0.79
CA ILE A 28 -13.08 -0.16 -0.11
C ILE A 28 -11.98 -1.06 -0.69
N SER A 29 -11.49 -0.70 -1.86
CA SER A 29 -10.26 -1.29 -2.41
C SER A 29 -9.03 -0.81 -1.65
N ASN A 30 -7.91 -1.49 -1.84
CA ASN A 30 -6.59 -1.05 -1.37
C ASN A 30 -6.19 0.33 -1.93
N GLN A 31 -6.90 0.81 -2.96
CA GLN A 31 -6.73 2.12 -3.56
C GLN A 31 -7.66 3.19 -2.98
N GLY A 32 -8.44 2.87 -1.94
CA GLY A 32 -9.40 3.77 -1.32
C GLY A 32 -10.73 3.90 -2.07
N GLU A 33 -10.90 3.21 -3.21
CA GLU A 33 -12.16 3.27 -3.97
C GLU A 33 -13.28 2.47 -3.29
N PRO A 34 -14.50 3.05 -3.15
CA PRO A 34 -15.65 2.34 -2.62
C PRO A 34 -16.01 1.09 -3.41
N LYS A 35 -16.35 0.01 -2.70
CA LYS A 35 -16.84 -1.26 -3.23
C LYS A 35 -18.19 -1.60 -2.61
N GLY A 36 -19.16 -1.95 -3.44
CA GLY A 36 -20.48 -2.35 -2.97
C GLY A 36 -21.27 -1.23 -2.29
N LYS A 37 -22.31 -1.62 -1.54
CA LYS A 37 -23.21 -0.70 -0.84
C LYS A 37 -22.75 -0.47 0.60
N VAL A 38 -23.08 0.70 1.14
CA VAL A 38 -22.97 0.98 2.57
C VAL A 38 -23.89 0.03 3.33
N PHE A 39 -23.42 -0.50 4.46
CA PHE A 39 -24.20 -1.35 5.35
C PHE A 39 -23.96 -0.96 6.80
N LYS A 40 -24.84 -1.44 7.69
CA LYS A 40 -24.75 -1.21 9.13
C LYS A 40 -24.25 -2.46 9.83
N ASP A 41 -23.33 -2.26 10.76
CA ASP A 41 -22.85 -3.32 11.63
C ASP A 41 -22.49 -2.74 13.01
N SER A 42 -22.15 -3.59 13.95
CA SER A 42 -21.64 -3.21 15.26
C SER A 42 -20.11 -3.19 15.27
N LEU A 43 -19.51 -2.21 15.95
CA LEU A 43 -18.07 -2.18 16.17
C LEU A 43 -17.63 -3.45 16.90
N SER A 44 -18.33 -3.82 17.96
CA SER A 44 -18.10 -5.04 18.72
C SER A 44 -18.13 -6.31 17.85
N GLY A 45 -19.13 -6.43 16.97
CA GLY A 45 -19.28 -7.55 16.05
C GLY A 45 -18.16 -7.61 15.01
N LEU A 46 -17.78 -6.45 14.45
CA LEU A 46 -16.67 -6.37 13.51
C LEU A 46 -15.33 -6.74 14.17
N LEU A 47 -15.06 -6.26 15.39
CA LEU A 47 -13.86 -6.66 16.14
C LEU A 47 -13.83 -8.18 16.42
N LEU A 48 -14.96 -8.78 16.80
CA LEU A 48 -15.09 -10.23 17.01
C LEU A 48 -14.86 -11.03 15.72
N ALA A 49 -15.40 -10.56 14.59
CA ALA A 49 -15.14 -11.12 13.28
C ALA A 49 -13.68 -10.93 12.82
N GLY A 50 -12.90 -10.14 13.54
CA GLY A 50 -11.47 -9.97 13.33
C GLY A 50 -11.09 -8.73 12.54
N TRP A 51 -12.00 -7.78 12.39
CA TRP A 51 -11.67 -6.47 11.87
C TRP A 51 -10.89 -5.68 12.92
N THR A 52 -9.93 -4.89 12.48
CA THR A 52 -9.13 -4.03 13.36
C THR A 52 -9.10 -2.62 12.81
N HIS A 53 -9.09 -1.61 13.69
CA HIS A 53 -8.90 -0.23 13.26
C HIS A 53 -7.54 -0.08 12.58
N ARG A 54 -7.52 0.57 11.42
CA ARG A 54 -6.29 0.88 10.71
C ARG A 54 -6.22 2.36 10.35
N THR A 55 -5.06 2.94 10.65
CA THR A 55 -4.56 4.18 10.04
C THR A 55 -3.94 3.85 8.70
N THR A 56 -4.78 3.82 7.66
CA THR A 56 -4.48 3.37 6.29
C THR A 56 -3.80 4.46 5.45
N SER A 57 -2.59 4.85 5.84
CA SER A 57 -1.73 5.76 5.06
C SER A 57 -1.62 5.34 3.58
N THR A 58 -1.62 4.04 3.28
CA THR A 58 -1.53 3.49 1.91
C THR A 58 -2.77 3.76 1.04
N ALA A 59 -3.98 3.46 1.53
CA ALA A 59 -5.21 3.67 0.74
C ALA A 59 -5.50 5.17 0.55
N ILE A 60 -5.26 5.97 1.61
CA ILE A 60 -5.37 7.43 1.56
C ILE A 60 -4.34 8.01 0.59
N GLY A 61 -3.09 7.53 0.65
CA GLY A 61 -2.04 7.97 -0.26
C GLY A 61 -2.34 7.64 -1.72
N LEU A 62 -2.88 6.46 -2.03
CA LEU A 62 -3.30 6.15 -3.40
C LEU A 62 -4.46 7.00 -3.90
N HIS A 63 -5.47 7.21 -3.07
CA HIS A 63 -6.59 8.07 -3.42
C HIS A 63 -6.12 9.50 -3.73
N ARG A 64 -5.26 10.05 -2.87
CA ARG A 64 -4.61 11.36 -3.09
C ARG A 64 -3.75 11.36 -4.34
N PHE A 65 -3.01 10.28 -4.62
CA PHE A 65 -2.20 10.19 -5.83
C PHE A 65 -3.07 10.31 -7.11
N LYS A 66 -4.22 9.62 -7.14
CA LYS A 66 -5.20 9.72 -8.23
C LYS A 66 -5.83 11.11 -8.36
N GLN A 67 -5.97 11.84 -7.26
CA GLN A 67 -6.45 13.22 -7.26
C GLN A 67 -5.39 14.25 -7.69
N GLY A 68 -4.16 13.80 -8.01
CA GLY A 68 -3.08 14.67 -8.50
C GLY A 68 -2.21 15.30 -7.41
N TYR A 69 -2.21 14.76 -6.18
CA TYR A 69 -1.34 15.25 -5.11
C TYR A 69 0.10 14.80 -5.36
N MET A 70 0.96 15.73 -5.79
CA MET A 70 2.32 15.44 -6.28
C MET A 70 3.41 15.45 -5.20
N ASN A 71 3.13 16.01 -4.02
CA ASN A 71 4.09 16.09 -2.91
C ASN A 71 3.36 15.98 -1.56
N ASP A 72 3.03 14.76 -1.18
CA ASP A 72 2.29 14.41 0.04
C ASP A 72 2.93 13.17 0.70
N ALA A 73 3.16 13.25 2.00
CA ALA A 73 3.81 12.18 2.76
C ALA A 73 3.02 10.85 2.75
N HIS A 74 1.69 10.91 2.73
CA HIS A 74 0.84 9.71 2.65
C HIS A 74 0.96 9.06 1.28
N VAL A 75 1.02 9.86 0.21
CA VAL A 75 1.23 9.34 -1.15
C VAL A 75 2.61 8.70 -1.24
N SER A 76 3.65 9.38 -0.77
CA SER A 76 5.01 8.83 -0.76
C SER A 76 5.06 7.48 -0.05
N PHE A 77 4.53 7.42 1.17
CA PHE A 77 4.45 6.18 1.93
C PHE A 77 3.67 5.08 1.20
N ALA A 78 2.51 5.41 0.62
CA ALA A 78 1.70 4.47 -0.14
C ALA A 78 2.45 3.87 -1.33
N LEU A 79 3.12 4.71 -2.12
CA LEU A 79 3.85 4.28 -3.30
C LEU A 79 5.02 3.35 -2.93
N HIS A 80 5.70 3.60 -1.81
CA HIS A 80 6.75 2.71 -1.31
C HIS A 80 6.22 1.31 -0.97
N GLN A 81 5.05 1.23 -0.35
CA GLN A 81 4.44 -0.05 0.05
C GLN A 81 3.90 -0.83 -1.16
N LEU A 82 3.36 -0.14 -2.17
CA LEU A 82 2.66 -0.77 -3.28
C LEU A 82 3.54 -1.19 -4.45
N TYR A 83 4.66 -0.50 -4.64
CA TYR A 83 5.58 -0.76 -5.74
C TYR A 83 6.91 -1.27 -5.19
N PRO A 84 6.96 -2.50 -4.65
CA PRO A 84 8.18 -3.02 -4.08
C PRO A 84 9.20 -3.36 -5.19
N LEU A 85 10.46 -3.31 -4.80
CA LEU A 85 11.60 -3.56 -5.69
C LEU A 85 11.46 -4.91 -6.44
N GLY A 86 11.84 -4.92 -7.72
CA GLY A 86 11.86 -6.12 -8.54
C GLY A 86 10.51 -6.57 -9.10
N ARG A 87 9.38 -5.97 -8.69
CA ARG A 87 8.07 -6.26 -9.29
C ARG A 87 7.98 -5.70 -10.71
N LYS A 88 7.19 -6.38 -11.55
CA LYS A 88 6.84 -5.88 -12.86
C LYS A 88 5.63 -4.94 -12.77
N VAL A 89 5.67 -3.86 -13.52
CA VAL A 89 4.55 -2.94 -13.73
C VAL A 89 4.27 -2.81 -15.21
N ARG A 90 3.01 -2.58 -15.57
CA ARG A 90 2.60 -2.14 -16.90
C ARG A 90 2.44 -0.63 -16.88
N LEU A 91 3.16 0.03 -17.78
CA LEU A 91 3.12 1.47 -17.97
C LEU A 91 1.89 1.87 -18.81
N PRO A 92 1.50 3.16 -18.81
CA PRO A 92 0.32 3.65 -19.55
C PRO A 92 0.42 3.42 -21.07
N ASN A 93 1.64 3.34 -21.61
CA ASN A 93 1.90 3.03 -23.02
C ASN A 93 1.82 1.52 -23.34
N GLY A 94 1.53 0.68 -22.34
CA GLY A 94 1.44 -0.79 -22.47
C GLY A 94 2.74 -1.53 -22.18
N ASP A 95 3.88 -0.84 -22.05
CA ASP A 95 5.18 -1.47 -21.81
C ASP A 95 5.23 -2.13 -20.44
N LYS A 96 5.92 -3.26 -20.36
CA LYS A 96 6.19 -3.96 -19.10
C LYS A 96 7.62 -3.70 -18.68
N VAL A 97 7.78 -3.13 -17.49
CA VAL A 97 9.10 -2.81 -16.92
C VAL A 97 9.20 -3.37 -15.51
N ARG A 98 10.43 -3.52 -15.01
CA ARG A 98 10.70 -3.99 -13.65
C ARG A 98 11.11 -2.83 -12.76
N ILE A 99 10.56 -2.74 -11.56
CA ILE A 99 10.92 -1.72 -10.57
C ILE A 99 12.36 -1.93 -10.10
N ALA A 100 13.17 -0.87 -10.16
CA ALA A 100 14.59 -0.86 -9.80
C ALA A 100 14.91 0.11 -8.64
N SER A 101 13.95 0.88 -8.15
CA SER A 101 14.07 1.69 -6.93
C SER A 101 12.72 1.87 -6.25
N TYR A 102 12.74 2.35 -5.00
CA TYR A 102 11.55 2.91 -4.38
C TYR A 102 11.15 4.27 -5.01
N ALA A 103 9.95 4.74 -4.69
CA ALA A 103 9.40 5.99 -5.21
C ALA A 103 10.01 7.21 -4.52
N ASN A 104 10.73 8.05 -5.26
CA ASN A 104 11.33 9.27 -4.73
C ASN A 104 10.38 10.45 -4.89
N THR A 105 10.13 11.19 -3.81
CA THR A 105 9.29 12.40 -3.83
C THR A 105 10.08 13.61 -4.31
N HIS A 106 9.51 14.35 -5.26
CA HIS A 106 9.99 15.62 -5.76
C HIS A 106 8.85 16.64 -5.76
N ALA A 107 9.19 17.93 -5.91
CA ALA A 107 8.19 19.01 -5.86
C ALA A 107 7.09 18.88 -6.93
N ASP A 108 7.43 18.28 -8.07
CA ASP A 108 6.54 18.10 -9.21
C ASP A 108 5.97 16.68 -9.34
N GLY A 109 6.24 15.77 -8.40
CA GLY A 109 5.69 14.42 -8.42
C GLY A 109 6.60 13.35 -7.84
N TYR A 110 6.20 12.10 -8.03
CA TYR A 110 6.95 10.93 -7.59
C TYR A 110 7.66 10.30 -8.78
N TYR A 111 8.89 9.88 -8.56
CA TYR A 111 9.75 9.30 -9.59
C TYR A 111 10.25 7.94 -9.17
N MET A 112 10.46 7.05 -10.13
CA MET A 112 10.96 5.71 -9.88
C MET A 112 11.93 5.31 -10.99
N PHE A 113 12.99 4.59 -10.62
CA PHE A 113 13.83 3.92 -11.61
C PHE A 113 13.20 2.58 -11.98
N VAL A 114 13.11 2.32 -13.28
CA VAL A 114 12.62 1.06 -13.84
C VAL A 114 13.64 0.49 -14.81
N CYS A 115 13.63 -0.82 -14.95
CA CYS A 115 14.48 -1.58 -15.85
C CYS A 115 13.60 -2.14 -16.99
N GLY A 116 13.91 -1.72 -18.23
CA GLY A 116 13.26 -2.19 -19.44
C GLY A 116 13.72 -3.59 -19.86
N ASN A 117 13.13 -4.12 -20.92
CA ASN A 117 13.54 -5.42 -21.50
C ASN A 117 14.96 -5.39 -22.09
N ASP A 118 15.48 -4.21 -22.41
CA ASP A 118 16.84 -3.98 -22.88
C ASP A 118 17.86 -3.83 -21.73
N GLU A 119 17.43 -4.16 -20.50
CA GLU A 119 18.18 -4.03 -19.25
C GLU A 119 18.60 -2.59 -18.89
N LYS A 120 18.15 -1.58 -19.63
CA LYS A 120 18.46 -0.20 -19.31
C LYS A 120 17.62 0.29 -18.15
N ILE A 121 18.29 0.99 -17.24
CA ILE A 121 17.67 1.65 -16.10
C ILE A 121 17.29 3.07 -16.54
N THR A 122 16.01 3.41 -16.43
CA THR A 122 15.49 4.74 -16.75
C THR A 122 14.73 5.30 -15.56
N ARG A 123 14.88 6.61 -15.32
CA ARG A 123 14.07 7.33 -14.34
C ARG A 123 12.77 7.74 -15.01
N MET A 124 11.63 7.39 -14.42
CA MET A 124 10.32 7.75 -14.92
C MET A 124 9.49 8.45 -13.84
N LYS A 125 8.67 9.41 -14.26
CA LYS A 125 7.65 10.00 -13.38
C LYS A 125 6.51 8.98 -13.24
N MET A 126 6.14 8.68 -12.01
CA MET A 126 5.04 7.78 -11.72
C MET A 126 3.72 8.42 -12.11
N SER A 127 2.78 7.59 -12.56
CA SER A 127 1.42 8.00 -12.89
C SER A 127 0.43 7.04 -12.24
N PRO A 128 -0.78 7.49 -11.86
CA PRO A 128 -1.79 6.63 -11.23
C PRO A 128 -2.24 5.44 -12.11
N GLU A 129 -2.00 5.51 -13.42
CA GLU A 129 -2.33 4.47 -14.39
C GLU A 129 -1.27 3.37 -14.51
N TRP A 130 -0.17 3.45 -13.74
CA TRP A 130 0.77 2.34 -13.61
C TRP A 130 0.06 1.16 -12.95
N GLU A 131 0.14 -0.01 -13.59
CA GLU A 131 -0.53 -1.22 -13.12
C GLU A 131 0.51 -2.21 -12.59
N LEU A 132 0.46 -2.52 -11.30
CA LEU A 132 1.29 -3.58 -10.73
C LEU A 132 0.85 -4.93 -11.31
N LEU A 133 1.77 -5.66 -11.95
CA LEU A 133 1.46 -6.95 -12.52
C LEU A 133 1.51 -8.05 -11.44
N PRO A 134 0.71 -9.13 -11.60
CA PRO A 134 0.84 -10.32 -10.76
C PRO A 134 2.28 -10.83 -10.77
N SER A 135 2.79 -11.26 -9.62
CA SER A 135 4.10 -11.89 -9.54
C SER A 135 3.94 -13.39 -9.45
N GLU A 136 4.66 -14.11 -10.31
CA GLU A 136 4.76 -15.58 -10.25
C GLU A 136 5.61 -16.05 -9.07
N LYS A 137 6.44 -15.15 -8.50
CA LYS A 137 7.16 -15.35 -7.25
C LYS A 137 6.55 -14.45 -6.19
N LEU A 138 5.87 -15.02 -5.20
CA LEU A 138 5.71 -14.36 -3.90
C LEU A 138 7.12 -14.19 -3.34
N LEU A 139 7.78 -13.07 -3.66
CA LEU A 139 9.04 -12.76 -3.02
C LEU A 139 8.69 -12.43 -1.58
N ALA A 140 9.06 -13.36 -0.70
CA ALA A 140 9.31 -13.07 0.70
C ALA A 140 10.12 -11.76 0.81
N LEU A 141 9.88 -11.03 1.91
CA LEU A 141 10.64 -9.85 2.33
C LEU A 141 12.13 -9.99 1.96
N PRO A 142 12.80 -8.89 1.55
CA PRO A 142 14.13 -8.93 0.95
C PRO A 142 15.06 -9.89 1.69
N TYR A 143 15.53 -10.88 0.93
CA TYR A 143 16.39 -11.95 1.36
C TYR A 143 17.69 -11.36 1.95
N TYR A 144 17.92 -11.52 3.26
CA TYR A 144 19.21 -11.27 3.91
C TYR A 144 20.11 -12.51 3.69
N PRO A 145 21.20 -12.43 2.91
CA PRO A 145 22.03 -13.60 2.62
C PRO A 145 23.06 -13.93 3.73
N ALA A 146 22.97 -13.32 4.92
CA ALA A 146 23.85 -13.60 6.05
C ALA A 146 23.03 -14.18 7.23
N PRO A 147 23.63 -15.04 8.10
CA PRO A 147 22.99 -15.39 9.35
C PRO A 147 22.71 -14.11 10.14
N ARG A 148 21.44 -13.91 10.49
CA ARG A 148 20.96 -12.69 11.17
C ARG A 148 21.74 -12.46 12.46
N THR A 149 22.25 -11.26 12.63
CA THR A 149 22.82 -10.81 13.91
C THR A 149 21.68 -10.40 14.86
N GLN A 150 21.92 -10.45 16.17
CA GLN A 150 20.91 -10.05 17.16
C GLN A 150 20.47 -8.59 16.95
N ALA A 151 21.39 -7.69 16.60
CA ALA A 151 21.08 -6.30 16.32
C ALA A 151 20.15 -6.11 15.11
N GLU A 152 20.23 -6.99 14.10
CA GLU A 152 19.31 -6.96 12.96
C GLU A 152 17.91 -7.46 13.33
N LEU A 153 17.81 -8.44 14.23
CA LEU A 153 16.53 -8.90 14.77
C LEU A 153 15.86 -7.79 15.58
N ASP A 154 16.62 -7.14 16.45
CA ASP A 154 16.12 -6.06 17.31
C ASP A 154 15.60 -4.88 16.46
N ASN A 155 16.30 -4.54 15.36
CA ASN A 155 15.86 -3.50 14.41
C ASN A 155 14.59 -3.89 13.63
N ILE A 156 14.43 -5.17 13.30
CA ILE A 156 13.21 -5.68 12.62
C ILE A 156 12.04 -5.61 13.60
N ASP A 157 12.24 -6.04 14.85
CA ASP A 157 11.20 -6.01 15.87
C ASP A 157 10.79 -4.56 16.20
N GLU A 158 11.75 -3.62 16.23
CA GLU A 158 11.48 -2.19 16.42
C GLU A 158 10.73 -1.60 15.21
N PHE A 159 11.10 -1.99 13.99
CA PHE A 159 10.40 -1.58 12.78
C PHE A 159 9.00 -2.18 12.68
N ASP A 160 8.80 -3.45 13.05
CA ASP A 160 7.49 -4.12 13.08
C ASP A 160 6.59 -3.55 14.18
N GLN A 161 7.15 -3.18 15.34
CA GLN A 161 6.43 -2.44 16.38
C GLN A 161 6.03 -1.04 15.91
N TRP A 162 6.92 -0.33 15.21
CA TRP A 162 6.63 0.99 14.64
C TRP A 162 5.63 0.93 13.48
N ALA A 163 5.73 -0.08 12.61
CA ALA A 163 4.82 -0.36 11.49
C ALA A 163 3.49 -0.95 11.95
N GLY A 164 3.35 -1.23 13.25
CA GLY A 164 2.09 -1.64 13.89
C GLY A 164 1.67 -3.05 13.52
N GLY A 165 2.62 -3.99 13.40
CA GLY A 165 2.41 -5.41 13.22
C GLY A 165 1.64 -5.77 11.94
N PHE A 166 2.31 -6.44 11.00
CA PHE A 166 1.62 -7.19 9.96
C PHE A 166 0.82 -8.34 10.55
#